data_AF-A0A379KDM3-F1
#
_entry.id   AF-A0A379KDM3-F1
#
_cell.length_a   1.000
_cell.length_b   1.000
_cell.length_c   1.000
_cell.angle_alpha   90.00
_cell.angle_beta   90.00
_cell.angle_gamma   90.00
#
_symmetry.space_group_name_H-M   'P 1'
#
loop_
_entity.id
_entity.type
_entity.pdbx_description
1 polymer ?
#
loop_
_entity_poly.entity_id
_entity_poly.type
_entity_poly.pdbx_seq_one_letter_code
_entity_poly.pdbx_strand_id
1 'polypeptide(L)' 'MQPKGKTGSADIALGMINKLYGIERELKDASDGQRFIGRQERGLPILQQLKSWLDKTQSQVTPQSVLGKAVTTWRTTGIG' A
#
# COMPACT_ATOMS: atom_id res chain seq x y z
N MET A 1 -20.45 -1.73 -13.60
CA MET A 1 -19.56 -2.40 -14.58
C MET A 1 -18.36 -1.50 -14.80
N GLN A 2 -17.22 -1.72 -14.12
CA GLN A 2 -16.02 -0.91 -14.36
C GLN A 2 -15.48 -1.18 -15.78
N PRO A 3 -15.20 -0.14 -16.58
CA PRO A 3 -14.73 -0.31 -17.94
C PRO A 3 -13.29 -0.84 -17.97
N LYS A 4 -13.12 -1.98 -18.67
CA LYS A 4 -11.84 -2.60 -19.02
C LYS A 4 -10.92 -1.58 -19.71
N GLY A 5 -9.68 -1.46 -19.24
CA GLY A 5 -8.58 -0.88 -20.04
C GLY A 5 -7.72 0.19 -19.39
N LYS A 6 -8.03 0.67 -18.17
CA LYS A 6 -7.12 1.53 -17.41
C LYS A 6 -6.85 0.89 -16.07
N THR A 7 -5.61 0.48 -15.82
CA THR A 7 -5.15 0.17 -14.47
C THR A 7 -5.52 1.37 -13.58
N GLY A 8 -6.55 1.20 -12.76
CA GLY A 8 -7.04 2.28 -11.91
C GLY A 8 -6.07 2.50 -10.77
N SER A 9 -6.13 3.67 -10.13
CA SER A 9 -5.36 3.93 -8.91
C SER A 9 -5.57 2.83 -7.84
N ALA A 10 -6.78 2.26 -7.78
CA ALA A 10 -7.09 1.14 -6.90
C ALA A 10 -6.31 -0.14 -7.25
N ASP A 11 -6.14 -0.48 -8.54
CA ASP A 11 -5.38 -1.66 -8.97
C ASP A 11 -3.90 -1.53 -8.62
N ILE A 12 -3.35 -0.31 -8.72
CA ILE A 12 -1.96 -0.01 -8.33
C ILE A 12 -1.77 -0.23 -6.82
N ALA A 13 -2.68 0.31 -6.00
CA ALA A 13 -2.64 0.12 -4.55
C ALA A 13 -2.81 -1.35 -4.15
N LEU A 14 -3.78 -2.05 -4.74
CA LEU A 14 -4.01 -3.48 -4.52
C LEU A 14 -2.79 -4.32 -4.91
N GLY A 15 -2.12 -3.99 -6.01
CA GLY A 15 -0.89 -4.65 -6.43
C GLY A 15 0.23 -4.55 -5.38
N MET A 16 0.43 -3.38 -4.76
CA MET A 16 1.43 -3.21 -3.70
C MET A 16 1.04 -3.95 -2.42
N ILE A 17 -0.23 -3.90 -2.02
CA ILE A 17 -0.75 -4.61 -0.84
C ILE A 17 -0.60 -6.13 -1.03
N ASN A 18 -0.92 -6.66 -2.21
CA ASN A 18 -0.75 -8.08 -2.50
C ASN A 18 0.71 -8.54 -2.41
N LYS A 19 1.68 -7.70 -2.81
CA LYS A 19 3.10 -8.00 -2.64
C LYS A 19 3.50 -8.09 -1.17
N LEU A 20 2.98 -7.20 -0.31
CA LEU A 20 3.21 -7.26 1.14
C LEU A 20 2.67 -8.57 1.74
N TYR A 21 1.44 -8.97 1.38
CA TYR A 21 0.89 -10.26 1.79
C TYR A 21 1.68 -11.45 1.25
N GLY A 22 2.25 -11.35 0.05
CA GLY A 22 3.16 -12.35 -0.50
C GLY A 22 4.39 -12.56 0.38
N ILE A 23 5.03 -11.46 0.80
CA ILE A 23 6.20 -11.49 1.69
C ILE A 23 5.83 -12.12 3.04
N GLU A 24 4.72 -11.71 3.67
CA GLU A 24 4.30 -12.30 4.95
C GLU A 24 3.97 -13.79 4.83
N ARG A 25 3.40 -14.23 3.69
CA ARG A 25 3.15 -15.64 3.41
C ARG A 25 4.44 -16.45 3.28
N GLU A 26 5.46 -15.89 2.63
CA GLU A 26 6.76 -16.56 2.49
C GLU A 26 7.52 -16.62 3.82
N LEU A 27 7.36 -15.60 4.67
CA LEU A 27 8.00 -15.53 5.99
C LEU A 27 7.21 -16.27 7.09
N LYS A 28 6.11 -16.95 6.76
CA LYS A 28 5.19 -17.55 7.74
C LYS A 28 5.88 -18.60 8.63
N ASP A 29 6.84 -19.35 8.11
CA ASP A 29 7.55 -20.41 8.83
C ASP A 29 8.95 -19.98 9.29
N ALA A 30 9.33 -18.71 9.01
CA ALA A 30 10.62 -18.16 9.42
C ALA A 30 10.65 -17.81 10.91
N SER A 31 11.85 -17.81 11.49
CA SER A 31 12.06 -17.31 12.85
C SER A 31 11.78 -15.81 12.95
N ASP A 32 11.55 -15.30 14.16
CA ASP A 32 11.23 -13.88 14.35
C ASP A 32 12.32 -12.93 13.85
N GLY A 33 13.60 -13.30 14.01
CA GLY A 33 14.72 -12.53 13.46
C GLY A 33 14.72 -12.50 11.93
N GLN A 34 14.45 -13.63 11.28
CA GLN A 34 14.34 -13.70 9.83
C GLN A 34 13.11 -12.96 9.29
N ARG A 35 11.98 -13.02 10.02
CA ARG A 35 10.79 -12.23 9.70
C ARG A 35 11.09 -10.74 9.78
N PHE A 36 11.80 -10.30 10.82
CA PHE A 36 12.20 -8.89 10.96
C PHE A 36 13.08 -8.44 9.79
N ILE A 37 14.14 -9.20 9.47
CA ILE A 37 15.03 -8.89 8.35
C ILE A 37 14.23 -8.88 7.03
N GLY A 38 13.42 -9.91 6.78
CA GLY A 38 12.60 -9.99 5.57
C GLY A 38 11.60 -8.83 5.42
N ARG A 39 10.99 -8.38 6.52
CA ARG A 39 10.14 -7.18 6.53
C ARG A 39 10.92 -5.92 6.23
N GLN A 40 12.11 -5.75 6.81
CA GLN A 40 12.96 -4.59 6.57
C GLN A 40 13.47 -4.55 5.12
N GLU A 41 14.00 -5.65 4.62
CA GLU A 41 14.63 -5.69 3.28
C GLU A 41 13.60 -5.69 2.15
N ARG A 42 12.46 -6.37 2.33
CA ARG A 42 11.47 -6.60 1.25
C ARG A 42 10.19 -5.82 1.45
N GLY A 43 9.71 -5.71 2.68
CA GLY A 43 8.44 -5.04 3.01
C GLY A 43 8.57 -3.51 3.03
N LEU A 44 9.61 -2.99 3.69
CA LEU A 44 9.80 -1.54 3.87
C LEU A 44 9.90 -0.77 2.53
N PRO A 45 10.62 -1.24 1.49
CA PRO A 45 10.66 -0.53 0.22
C PRO A 45 9.29 -0.46 -0.48
N ILE A 46 8.44 -1.47 -0.30
CA ILE A 46 7.09 -1.50 -0.87
C ILE A 46 6.17 -0.56 -0.09
N LEU A 47 6.28 -0.52 1.24
CA LEU A 47 5.54 0.44 2.08
C LEU A 47 5.92 1.89 1.75
N GLN A 48 7.20 2.18 1.53
CA GLN A 48 7.66 3.51 1.11
C GLN A 48 7.13 3.90 -0.27
N GLN A 49 7.11 2.95 -1.22
CA GLN A 49 6.50 3.16 -2.53
C GLN A 49 4.99 3.42 -2.42
N LEU A 50 4.28 2.63 -1.61
CA LEU A 50 2.85 2.81 -1.37
C LEU A 50 2.57 4.18 -0.75
N LYS A 51 3.34 4.58 0.27
CA LYS A 51 3.22 5.90 0.89
C LYS A 51 3.47 7.02 -0.12
N SER A 52 4.57 6.95 -0.86
CA SER A 52 4.91 7.96 -1.87
C SER A 52 3.84 8.05 -2.96
N TRP A 53 3.27 6.91 -3.35
CA TRP A 53 2.20 6.84 -4.32
C TRP A 53 0.89 7.42 -3.77
N LEU A 54 0.54 7.14 -2.51
CA LEU A 54 -0.62 7.73 -1.84
C LEU A 54 -0.48 9.25 -1.72
N ASP A 55 0.67 9.74 -1.28
CA ASP A 55 0.95 11.18 -1.13
C ASP A 55 0.81 11.91 -2.49
N LYS A 56 1.30 11.31 -3.58
CA LYS A 56 1.16 11.86 -4.94
C LYS A 56 -0.26 11.76 -5.49
N THR A 57 -0.92 10.63 -5.27
CA THR A 57 -2.26 10.36 -5.79
C THR A 57 -3.29 11.20 -5.05
N GLN A 58 -3.09 11.50 -3.77
CA GLN A 58 -3.97 12.36 -2.96
C GLN A 58 -4.14 13.76 -3.55
N SER A 59 -3.10 14.33 -4.17
CA SER A 59 -3.17 15.61 -4.89
C SER A 59 -3.99 15.53 -6.19
N GLN A 60 -4.26 14.33 -6.69
CA GLN A 60 -4.94 14.07 -7.97
C GLN A 60 -6.33 13.44 -7.82
N VAL A 61 -6.65 12.76 -6.71
CA VAL A 61 -8.01 12.25 -6.45
C VAL A 61 -8.88 13.29 -5.75
N THR A 62 -10.08 13.45 -6.27
CA THR A 62 -11.11 14.26 -5.60
C THR A 62 -11.43 13.67 -4.22
N PRO A 63 -11.57 14.50 -3.16
CA PRO A 63 -11.83 14.06 -1.78
C PRO A 63 -13.08 13.18 -1.61
N GLN A 64 -14.01 13.21 -2.58
CA GLN A 64 -15.24 12.41 -2.56
C GLN A 64 -15.05 10.95 -2.96
N SER A 65 -13.92 10.58 -3.58
CA SER A 65 -13.64 9.18 -3.90
C SER A 65 -13.38 8.35 -2.62
N VAL A 66 -13.66 7.04 -2.67
CA VAL A 66 -13.39 6.11 -1.56
C VAL A 66 -11.90 6.13 -1.16
N LEU A 67 -11.02 6.24 -2.16
CA LEU A 67 -9.58 6.43 -1.93
C LEU A 67 -9.29 7.78 -1.27
N GLY A 68 -9.89 8.89 -1.77
CA GLY A 68 -9.75 10.21 -1.17
C GLY A 68 -10.11 10.24 0.31
N LYS A 69 -11.23 9.62 0.70
CA LYS A 69 -11.62 9.46 2.11
C LYS A 69 -10.59 8.68 2.91
N ALA A 70 -10.12 7.53 2.41
CA ALA A 70 -9.12 6.72 3.07
C ALA A 70 -7.82 7.51 3.30
N VAL A 71 -7.30 8.21 2.28
CA VAL A 71 -6.06 8.98 2.45
C VAL A 71 -6.26 10.19 3.39
N THR A 72 -7.43 10.84 3.36
CA THR A 72 -7.76 11.90 4.34
C THR A 72 -7.80 11.36 5.77
N THR A 73 -8.39 10.19 6.00
CA THR A 73 -8.43 9.56 7.34
C THR A 73 -7.02 9.25 7.85
N TRP A 74 -6.13 8.72 7.02
CA TRP A 74 -4.73 8.45 7.39
C TRP A 74 -3.98 9.70 7.86
N ARG A 75 -4.25 10.85 7.24
CA ARG A 75 -3.65 12.14 7.64
C ARG A 75 -4.17 12.64 8.99
N THR A 76 -5.47 12.49 9.25
CA THR A 76 -6.08 13.02 10.48
C THR A 76 -5.76 12.21 11.73
N THR A 77 -5.37 10.94 11.58
CA THR A 77 -5.06 10.04 12.71
C THR A 77 -3.60 10.13 13.17
N GLY A 78 -2.76 10.97 12.55
CA GLY A 78 -1.43 11.28 13.09
C GLY A 78 -0.45 10.10 13.11
N ILE A 79 -0.51 9.22 12.10
CA ILE A 79 0.56 8.26 11.80
C ILE A 79 1.43 8.89 10.70
N GLY A 80 2.16 9.95 11.07
CA GLY A 80 3.07 10.71 10.22
C GLY A 80 4.43 10.81 10.87
#